data_AF-A0A813KJS5-F1
#
_entry.id   AF-A0A813KJS5-F1
#
_cell.length_a   1.000
_cell.length_b   1.000
_cell.length_c   1.000
_cell.angle_alpha   90.00
_cell.angle_beta   90.00
_cell.angle_gamma   90.00
#
_symmetry.space_group_name_H-M   'P 1'
#
loop_
_entity.id
_entity.type
_entity.pdbx_description
1 polymer ?
#
loop_
_entity_poly.entity_id
_entity_poly.type
_entity_poly.pdbx_seq_one_letter_code
_entity_poly.pdbx_strand_id
1 'polypeptide(L)'
;DGDMTITFDEFLKYMSAQAAAAAAAARRRKSVNGVKQEFAKLDANGDGVLSLQEMTVLLKKGNPELSDKDIETLFRRLDKDGSGLLAYSEFVDFIFSRSLAEAPWSSEVPVPQAYRNRTVTLDKAELCGIRVQQVWELAELVQQVVQKGLILDQKNRPLTENSVNMHDVVLHFVKPLTMRFLCAFVEVLATGAQTPKWFASHWWGTPFRQTARLLQFHAAQRQVPDGAYYWIDAFANRQHNSLAISKQLQQNPLQEAPFAKVLLSPQCQGTVTLV
;
A
#
# COMPACT_ATOMS: atom_id res chain seq x y z
N ASP A 1 -23.11 13.39 3.83
CA ASP A 1 -23.22 14.68 4.55
C ASP A 1 -24.66 15.24 4.55
N GLY A 2 -25.66 14.44 4.18
CA GLY A 2 -27.06 14.85 4.15
C GLY A 2 -27.47 15.55 2.86
N ASP A 3 -26.59 15.60 1.84
CA ASP A 3 -26.83 16.33 0.59
C ASP A 3 -27.72 15.61 -0.44
N MET A 4 -28.37 14.50 -0.07
CA MET A 4 -29.17 13.62 -0.95
C MET A 4 -28.40 13.09 -2.17
N THR A 5 -27.07 13.23 -2.18
CA THR A 5 -26.17 12.59 -3.12
C THR A 5 -25.20 11.69 -2.35
N ILE A 6 -24.56 10.76 -3.05
CA ILE A 6 -23.52 9.93 -2.45
C ILE A 6 -22.24 10.26 -3.19
N THR A 7 -21.30 10.90 -2.50
CA THR A 7 -19.96 11.14 -3.05
C THR A 7 -19.21 9.81 -3.19
N PHE A 8 -18.20 9.74 -4.06
CA PHE A 8 -17.42 8.52 -4.28
C PHE A 8 -16.80 7.94 -2.99
N ASP A 9 -16.40 8.80 -2.05
CA ASP A 9 -15.87 8.39 -0.74
C ASP A 9 -16.97 7.89 0.22
N GLU A 10 -18.18 8.43 0.13
CA GLU A 10 -19.35 7.93 0.87
C GLU A 10 -19.85 6.60 0.30
N PHE A 11 -19.78 6.45 -1.03
CA PHE A 11 -20.06 5.21 -1.73
C PHE A 11 -19.06 4.11 -1.36
N LEU A 12 -17.77 4.45 -1.29
CA LEU A 12 -16.73 3.54 -0.80
C LEU A 12 -16.90 3.19 0.68
N LYS A 13 -17.27 4.15 1.54
CA LYS A 13 -17.58 3.88 2.95
C LYS A 13 -18.78 2.94 3.10
N TYR A 14 -19.86 3.18 2.36
CA TYR A 14 -21.08 2.37 2.35
C TYR A 14 -20.82 0.95 1.82
N MET A 15 -20.07 0.83 0.72
CA MET A 15 -19.66 -0.46 0.15
C MET A 15 -18.62 -1.17 1.02
N SER A 16 -17.77 -0.45 1.75
CA SER A 16 -16.79 -1.06 2.66
C SER A 16 -17.50 -1.76 3.83
N ALA A 17 -18.62 -1.22 4.33
CA ALA A 17 -19.42 -1.84 5.38
C ALA A 17 -20.12 -3.13 4.90
N GLN A 18 -20.70 -3.13 3.70
CA GLN A 18 -21.45 -4.27 3.13
C GLN A 18 -20.51 -5.36 2.58
N ALA A 19 -19.45 -4.97 1.89
CA ALA A 19 -18.42 -5.90 1.44
C ALA A 19 -17.60 -6.50 2.58
N ALA A 20 -17.42 -5.76 3.68
CA ALA A 20 -16.87 -6.31 4.91
C ALA A 20 -17.77 -7.40 5.48
N ALA A 21 -19.10 -7.34 5.33
CA ALA A 21 -20.00 -8.41 5.78
C ALA A 21 -19.84 -9.69 4.94
N ALA A 22 -19.78 -9.57 3.60
CA ALA A 22 -19.50 -10.70 2.71
C ALA A 22 -18.07 -11.26 2.89
N ALA A 23 -17.07 -10.39 3.03
CA ALA A 23 -15.69 -10.78 3.31
C ALA A 23 -15.50 -11.32 4.73
N ALA A 24 -16.29 -10.89 5.72
CA ALA A 24 -16.32 -11.45 7.08
C ALA A 24 -16.97 -12.84 7.09
N ALA A 25 -18.01 -13.07 6.28
CA ALA A 25 -18.56 -14.40 6.06
C ALA A 25 -17.54 -15.34 5.38
N ALA A 26 -16.75 -14.83 4.43
CA ALA A 26 -15.64 -15.57 3.81
C ALA A 26 -14.47 -15.82 4.78
N ARG A 27 -14.10 -14.82 5.60
CA ARG A 27 -13.07 -14.91 6.65
C ARG A 27 -13.45 -15.87 7.78
N ARG A 28 -14.74 -15.97 8.13
CA ARG A 28 -15.25 -16.96 9.11
C ARG A 28 -14.93 -18.41 8.71
N ARG A 29 -14.64 -18.67 7.42
CA ARG A 29 -14.29 -20.00 6.89
C ARG A 29 -12.78 -20.27 6.73
N LYS A 30 -11.89 -19.34 7.11
CA LYS A 30 -10.41 -19.47 7.19
C LYS A 30 -9.75 -20.38 6.11
N SER A 31 -9.58 -19.92 4.85
CA SER A 31 -8.61 -20.49 3.89
C SER A 31 -8.58 -19.71 2.55
N VAL A 32 -7.44 -19.69 1.85
CA VAL A 32 -7.31 -19.32 0.41
C VAL A 32 -8.32 -20.08 -0.46
N ASN A 33 -8.71 -21.29 -0.04
CA ASN A 33 -9.75 -22.10 -0.69
C ASN A 33 -11.14 -21.46 -0.60
N GLY A 34 -11.42 -20.65 0.41
CA GLY A 34 -12.71 -19.96 0.56
C GLY A 34 -12.91 -18.86 -0.48
N VAL A 35 -11.85 -18.11 -0.80
CA VAL A 35 -11.90 -17.07 -1.84
C VAL A 35 -11.99 -17.68 -3.23
N LYS A 36 -11.27 -18.79 -3.47
CA LYS A 36 -11.39 -19.56 -4.71
C LYS A 36 -12.79 -20.16 -4.90
N GLN A 37 -13.41 -20.64 -3.82
CA GLN A 37 -14.79 -21.16 -3.85
C GLN A 37 -15.83 -20.06 -4.07
N GLU A 38 -15.65 -18.88 -3.47
CA GLU A 38 -16.55 -17.76 -3.75
C GLU A 38 -16.36 -17.29 -5.19
N PHE A 39 -15.13 -17.11 -5.69
CA PHE A 39 -14.88 -16.78 -7.09
C PHE A 39 -15.54 -17.78 -8.06
N ALA A 40 -15.40 -19.09 -7.81
CA ALA A 40 -16.03 -20.13 -8.62
C ALA A 40 -17.56 -20.15 -8.56
N LYS A 41 -18.19 -19.48 -7.57
CA LYS A 41 -19.65 -19.28 -7.57
C LYS A 41 -20.08 -18.05 -8.37
N LEU A 42 -19.14 -17.13 -8.64
CA LEU A 42 -19.39 -15.89 -9.36
C LEU A 42 -19.11 -16.03 -10.85
N ASP A 43 -18.09 -16.80 -11.17
CA ASP A 43 -17.74 -17.27 -12.49
C ASP A 43 -18.78 -18.31 -12.93
N ALA A 44 -19.92 -17.82 -13.43
CA ALA A 44 -21.09 -18.63 -13.71
C ALA A 44 -20.91 -19.46 -14.98
N ASN A 45 -20.12 -18.96 -15.92
CA ASN A 45 -19.75 -19.67 -17.14
C ASN A 45 -18.52 -20.57 -16.96
N GLY A 46 -17.77 -20.43 -15.86
CA GLY A 46 -16.62 -21.28 -15.52
C GLY A 46 -15.38 -20.97 -16.35
N ASP A 47 -15.25 -19.76 -16.89
CA ASP A 47 -14.14 -19.37 -17.77
C ASP A 47 -12.89 -18.91 -17.02
N GLY A 48 -12.96 -18.84 -15.68
CA GLY A 48 -11.87 -18.47 -14.80
C GLY A 48 -11.68 -16.96 -14.62
N VAL A 49 -12.58 -16.14 -15.18
CA VAL A 49 -12.61 -14.68 -15.06
C VAL A 49 -14.02 -14.21 -14.67
N LEU A 50 -14.20 -12.93 -14.32
CA LEU A 50 -15.53 -12.37 -14.06
C LEU A 50 -15.84 -11.28 -15.07
N SER A 51 -16.93 -11.45 -15.80
CA SER A 51 -17.50 -10.41 -16.64
C SER A 51 -18.19 -9.31 -15.81
N LEU A 52 -18.40 -8.14 -16.42
CA LEU A 52 -19.19 -7.07 -15.83
C LEU A 52 -20.60 -7.54 -15.45
N GLN A 53 -21.19 -8.42 -16.26
CA GLN A 53 -22.53 -8.96 -16.01
C GLN A 53 -22.57 -9.86 -14.78
N GLU A 54 -21.60 -10.77 -14.64
CA GLU A 54 -21.46 -11.63 -13.45
C GLU A 54 -21.21 -10.80 -12.18
N MET A 55 -20.36 -9.77 -12.28
CA MET A 55 -20.15 -8.83 -11.17
C MET A 55 -21.42 -8.03 -10.83
N THR A 56 -22.19 -7.62 -11.83
CA THR A 56 -23.45 -6.87 -11.66
C THR A 56 -24.49 -7.71 -10.93
N VAL A 57 -24.68 -8.96 -11.34
CA VAL A 57 -25.61 -9.89 -10.70
C VAL A 57 -25.25 -10.09 -9.23
N LEU A 58 -23.97 -10.29 -8.91
CA LEU A 58 -23.52 -10.38 -7.52
C LEU A 58 -23.83 -9.10 -6.74
N LEU A 59 -23.37 -7.96 -7.23
CA LEU A 59 -23.44 -6.70 -6.49
C LEU A 59 -24.89 -6.30 -6.23
N LYS A 60 -25.77 -6.49 -7.21
CA LYS A 60 -27.21 -6.26 -7.04
C LYS A 60 -27.89 -7.31 -6.14
N LYS A 61 -27.39 -8.53 -6.07
CA LYS A 61 -27.87 -9.54 -5.09
C LYS A 61 -27.52 -9.16 -3.65
N GLY A 62 -26.39 -8.48 -3.44
CA GLY A 62 -26.00 -7.94 -2.13
C GLY A 62 -26.66 -6.59 -1.80
N ASN A 63 -26.88 -5.75 -2.80
CA ASN A 63 -27.58 -4.48 -2.68
C ASN A 63 -28.31 -4.12 -3.98
N PRO A 64 -29.63 -4.36 -4.06
CA PRO A 64 -30.43 -4.10 -5.27
C PRO A 64 -30.45 -2.64 -5.73
N GLU A 65 -30.18 -1.70 -4.81
CA GLU A 65 -30.19 -0.25 -5.08
C GLU A 65 -28.94 0.25 -5.82
N LEU A 66 -27.95 -0.61 -6.08
CA LEU A 66 -26.76 -0.23 -6.85
C LEU A 66 -27.11 0.05 -8.30
N SER A 67 -26.74 1.23 -8.79
CA SER A 67 -26.92 1.58 -10.19
C SER A 67 -25.91 0.83 -11.07
N ASP A 68 -26.32 0.52 -12.30
CA ASP A 68 -25.43 -0.12 -13.28
C ASP A 68 -24.18 0.72 -13.57
N LYS A 69 -24.31 2.05 -13.48
CA LYS A 69 -23.22 3.00 -13.68
C LYS A 69 -22.17 2.91 -12.57
N ASP A 70 -22.59 2.71 -11.33
CA ASP A 70 -21.68 2.55 -10.19
C ASP A 70 -20.91 1.23 -10.27
N ILE A 71 -21.60 0.18 -10.72
CA ILE A 71 -21.01 -1.15 -10.93
C ILE A 71 -20.00 -1.12 -12.07
N GLU A 72 -20.32 -0.46 -13.19
CA GLU A 72 -19.42 -0.28 -14.32
C GLU A 72 -18.18 0.54 -13.92
N THR A 73 -18.37 1.60 -13.13
CA THR A 73 -17.26 2.42 -12.63
C THR A 73 -16.34 1.63 -11.71
N LEU A 74 -16.91 0.79 -10.84
CA LEU A 74 -16.14 -0.13 -9.99
C LEU A 74 -15.37 -1.14 -10.84
N PHE A 75 -16.03 -1.74 -11.84
CA PHE A 75 -15.45 -2.77 -12.69
C PHE A 75 -14.21 -2.27 -13.42
N ARG A 76 -14.31 -1.13 -14.11
CA ARG A 76 -13.18 -0.49 -14.82
C ARG A 76 -12.00 -0.16 -13.90
N ARG A 77 -12.24 -0.03 -12.60
CA ARG A 77 -11.20 0.26 -11.60
C ARG A 77 -10.53 -1.00 -11.05
N LEU A 78 -11.21 -2.13 -11.10
CA LEU A 78 -10.67 -3.43 -10.70
C LEU A 78 -9.94 -4.12 -11.85
N ASP A 79 -10.39 -3.87 -13.08
CA ASP A 79 -9.78 -4.31 -14.33
C ASP A 79 -8.51 -3.46 -14.59
N LYS A 80 -7.39 -3.89 -14.01
CA LYS A 80 -6.11 -3.14 -14.04
C LYS A 80 -5.41 -3.30 -15.37
N ASP A 81 -5.67 -4.40 -16.08
CA ASP A 81 -5.09 -4.66 -17.38
C ASP A 81 -5.96 -4.17 -18.55
N GLY A 82 -7.21 -3.76 -18.27
CA GLY A 82 -8.14 -3.21 -19.25
C GLY A 82 -8.71 -4.26 -20.19
N SER A 83 -8.72 -5.53 -19.77
CA SER A 83 -9.18 -6.66 -20.57
C SER A 83 -10.70 -6.70 -20.73
N GLY A 84 -11.44 -5.92 -19.94
CA GLY A 84 -12.90 -6.00 -19.87
C GLY A 84 -13.40 -7.20 -19.06
N LEU A 85 -12.50 -7.93 -18.41
CA LEU A 85 -12.74 -9.12 -17.60
C LEU A 85 -11.91 -9.01 -16.31
N LEU A 86 -12.43 -9.50 -15.19
CA LEU A 86 -11.66 -9.51 -13.94
C LEU A 86 -11.02 -10.86 -13.72
N ALA A 87 -9.69 -10.90 -13.77
CA ALA A 87 -8.94 -12.09 -13.44
C ALA A 87 -9.04 -12.45 -11.95
N TYR A 88 -8.88 -13.73 -11.62
CA TYR A 88 -8.83 -14.17 -10.22
C TYR A 88 -7.82 -13.38 -9.38
N SER A 89 -6.66 -13.02 -9.93
CA SER A 89 -5.66 -12.19 -9.25
C SER A 89 -6.15 -10.77 -8.96
N GLU A 90 -6.94 -10.18 -9.85
CA GLU A 90 -7.50 -8.84 -9.67
C GLU A 90 -8.66 -8.85 -8.67
N PHE A 91 -9.46 -9.92 -8.69
CA PHE A 91 -10.49 -10.17 -7.69
C PHE A 91 -9.89 -10.42 -6.30
N VAL A 92 -8.83 -11.22 -6.20
CA VAL A 92 -8.05 -11.43 -4.97
C VAL A 92 -7.47 -10.10 -4.52
N ASP A 93 -6.80 -9.36 -5.40
CA ASP A 93 -6.29 -8.03 -5.10
C ASP A 93 -7.39 -7.11 -4.59
N PHE A 94 -8.62 -7.18 -5.11
CA PHE A 94 -9.76 -6.41 -4.64
C PHE A 94 -10.25 -6.85 -3.26
N ILE A 95 -10.46 -8.15 -3.05
CA ILE A 95 -10.95 -8.73 -1.80
C ILE A 95 -9.93 -8.55 -0.67
N PHE A 96 -8.64 -8.64 -0.98
CA PHE A 96 -7.54 -8.46 -0.03
C PHE A 96 -7.05 -7.02 0.05
N SER A 97 -7.32 -6.16 -0.95
CA SER A 97 -7.21 -4.69 -0.78
C SER A 97 -8.37 -4.13 0.05
N ARG A 98 -9.50 -4.84 0.15
CA ARG A 98 -10.67 -4.54 1.01
C ARG A 98 -10.46 -4.77 2.52
N SER A 99 -9.25 -4.53 3.02
CA SER A 99 -9.02 -4.13 4.42
C SER A 99 -9.07 -2.60 4.56
N LEU A 100 -10.00 -1.92 3.89
CA LEU A 100 -10.07 -0.46 3.73
C LEU A 100 -10.62 0.30 4.95
N ALA A 101 -10.33 -0.15 6.18
CA ALA A 101 -10.60 0.67 7.36
C ALA A 101 -9.32 1.04 8.09
N GLU A 102 -8.47 0.09 8.45
CA GLU A 102 -7.32 0.38 9.29
C GLU A 102 -6.20 -0.65 9.08
N ALA A 103 -4.99 -0.33 9.57
CA ALA A 103 -3.91 -1.30 9.60
C ALA A 103 -4.35 -2.54 10.40
N PRO A 104 -4.07 -3.79 9.97
CA PRO A 104 -4.61 -5.00 10.63
C PRO A 104 -4.30 -5.11 12.13
N TRP A 105 -3.26 -4.40 12.58
CA TRP A 105 -2.81 -4.33 13.97
C TRP A 105 -3.39 -3.13 14.75
N SER A 106 -4.16 -2.24 14.12
CA SER A 106 -4.61 -0.96 14.71
C SER A 106 -5.52 -1.10 15.92
N SER A 107 -6.24 -2.22 16.04
CA SER A 107 -7.10 -2.52 17.19
C SER A 107 -6.31 -2.81 18.47
N GLU A 108 -5.06 -3.26 18.33
CA GLU A 108 -4.19 -3.67 19.43
C GLU A 108 -3.04 -2.67 19.66
N VAL A 109 -2.61 -1.99 18.59
CA VAL A 109 -1.55 -0.96 18.62
C VAL A 109 -2.09 0.31 17.97
N PRO A 110 -2.28 1.41 18.72
CA PRO A 110 -2.83 2.64 18.17
C PRO A 110 -1.98 3.19 17.03
N VAL A 111 -2.62 3.56 15.91
CA VAL A 111 -1.94 4.24 14.80
C VAL A 111 -1.45 5.62 15.27
N PRO A 112 -0.14 5.92 15.17
CA PRO A 112 0.41 7.24 15.50
C PRO A 112 -0.30 8.39 14.79
N GLN A 113 -0.45 9.53 15.46
CA GLN A 113 -1.17 10.70 14.93
C GLN A 113 -0.60 11.19 13.60
N ALA A 114 0.74 11.12 13.44
CA ALA A 114 1.44 11.48 12.21
C ALA A 114 1.01 10.65 10.99
N TYR A 115 0.40 9.47 11.17
CA TYR A 115 -0.06 8.61 10.07
C TYR A 115 -1.56 8.67 9.79
N ARG A 116 -2.30 9.49 10.54
CA ARG A 116 -3.77 9.53 10.46
C ARG A 116 -4.28 10.42 9.35
N ASN A 117 -3.53 11.44 8.99
CA ASN A 117 -3.93 12.47 8.03
C ASN A 117 -2.88 12.60 6.92
N ARG A 118 -3.32 13.07 5.75
CA ARG A 118 -2.45 13.53 4.68
C ARG A 118 -2.67 15.02 4.49
N THR A 119 -1.63 15.81 4.67
CA THR A 119 -1.70 17.28 4.57
C THR A 119 -1.21 17.80 3.22
N VAL A 120 -0.49 16.97 2.46
CA VAL A 120 0.10 17.36 1.17
C VAL A 120 -0.09 16.31 0.09
N THR A 121 -0.09 16.77 -1.15
CA THR A 121 0.04 15.93 -2.35
C THR A 121 1.38 16.24 -3.00
N LEU A 122 2.19 15.21 -3.25
CA LEU A 122 3.44 15.32 -3.98
C LEU A 122 3.30 14.62 -5.33
N ASP A 123 3.18 15.41 -6.40
CA ASP A 123 3.02 14.88 -7.76
C ASP A 123 4.29 14.22 -8.31
N LYS A 124 5.45 14.53 -7.71
CA LYS A 124 6.78 14.11 -8.13
C LYS A 124 7.40 13.20 -7.07
N ALA A 125 7.50 11.90 -7.36
CA ALA A 125 8.07 10.92 -6.44
C ALA A 125 9.55 11.19 -6.12
N GLU A 126 10.28 11.89 -6.98
CA GLU A 126 11.64 12.38 -6.73
C GLU A 126 11.72 13.43 -5.60
N LEU A 127 10.58 14.04 -5.22
CA LEU A 127 10.47 14.98 -4.09
C LEU A 127 9.92 14.32 -2.81
N CYS A 128 9.75 13.00 -2.81
CA CYS A 128 9.32 12.22 -1.65
C CYS A 128 10.51 11.78 -0.81
N GLY A 129 11.25 12.73 -0.23
CA GLY A 129 12.32 12.45 0.71
C GLY A 129 11.81 12.11 2.12
N ILE A 130 12.48 11.20 2.86
CA ILE A 130 12.15 10.83 4.25
C ILE A 130 13.34 11.10 5.18
N ARG A 131 13.08 11.58 6.40
CA ARG A 131 14.12 11.80 7.42
C ARG A 131 14.50 10.49 8.11
N VAL A 132 15.74 10.40 8.60
CA VAL A 132 16.21 9.26 9.40
C VAL A 132 15.30 9.02 10.61
N GLN A 133 14.91 10.11 11.29
CA GLN A 133 14.00 10.06 12.44
C GLN A 133 12.63 9.42 12.07
N GLN A 134 12.08 9.73 10.90
CA GLN A 134 10.79 9.17 10.46
C GLN A 134 10.89 7.67 10.15
N VAL A 135 12.02 7.20 9.59
CA VAL A 135 12.28 5.77 9.39
C VAL A 135 12.42 5.07 10.74
N TRP A 136 13.08 5.70 11.72
CA TRP A 136 13.24 5.16 13.07
C TRP A 136 11.90 5.05 13.80
N GLU A 137 11.05 6.07 13.74
CA GLU A 137 9.70 6.06 14.32
C GLU A 137 8.83 4.94 13.73
N LEU A 138 8.93 4.71 12.42
CA LEU A 138 8.28 3.55 11.80
C LEU A 138 8.85 2.23 12.34
N ALA A 139 10.16 2.13 12.57
CA ALA A 139 10.78 0.94 13.14
C ALA A 139 10.32 0.66 14.59
N GLU A 140 10.09 1.70 15.39
CA GLU A 140 9.50 1.59 16.73
C GLU A 140 8.05 1.08 16.65
N LEU A 141 7.23 1.61 15.74
CA LEU A 141 5.87 1.12 15.53
C LEU A 141 5.87 -0.35 15.10
N VAL A 142 6.73 -0.72 14.16
CA VAL A 142 6.90 -2.11 13.70
C VAL A 142 7.26 -3.00 14.89
N GLN A 143 8.21 -2.58 15.73
CA GLN A 143 8.63 -3.33 16.92
C GLN A 143 7.45 -3.58 17.88
N GLN A 144 6.65 -2.56 18.18
CA GLN A 144 5.48 -2.68 19.05
C GLN A 144 4.46 -3.70 18.51
N VAL A 145 4.22 -3.69 17.20
CA VAL A 145 3.27 -4.61 16.55
C VAL A 145 3.79 -6.05 16.52
N VAL A 146 5.06 -6.26 16.17
CA VAL A 146 5.62 -7.63 16.11
C VAL A 146 5.76 -8.24 17.51
N GLN A 147 6.03 -7.45 18.55
CA GLN A 147 6.06 -7.92 19.94
C GLN A 147 4.70 -8.46 20.42
N LYS A 148 3.60 -8.00 19.83
CA LYS A 148 2.25 -8.52 20.09
C LYS A 148 1.95 -9.82 19.33
N GLY A 149 2.84 -10.27 18.44
CA GLY A 149 2.66 -11.48 17.65
C GLY A 149 1.57 -11.39 16.58
N LEU A 150 1.22 -10.17 16.15
CA LEU A 150 0.08 -9.90 15.24
C LEU A 150 0.38 -10.16 13.76
N ILE A 151 1.66 -10.24 13.40
CA ILE A 151 2.11 -10.47 12.02
C ILE A 151 2.77 -11.83 11.97
N LEU A 152 2.33 -12.66 11.02
CA LEU A 152 2.77 -14.04 10.87
C LEU A 152 3.52 -14.23 9.55
N ASP A 153 4.51 -15.11 9.55
CA ASP A 153 5.20 -15.54 8.34
C ASP A 153 4.36 -16.53 7.52
N GLN A 154 4.90 -16.98 6.39
CA GLN A 154 4.25 -17.96 5.50
C GLN A 154 3.98 -19.33 6.15
N LYS A 155 4.67 -19.64 7.26
CA LYS A 155 4.49 -20.87 8.06
C LYS A 155 3.61 -20.63 9.28
N ASN A 156 2.91 -19.49 9.33
CA ASN A 156 2.00 -19.10 10.40
C ASN A 156 2.70 -18.91 11.76
N ARG A 157 3.98 -18.52 11.76
CA ARG A 157 4.77 -18.22 12.96
C ARG A 157 4.87 -16.70 13.15
N PRO A 158 4.79 -16.18 14.39
CA PRO A 158 4.96 -14.76 14.64
C PRO A 158 6.30 -14.23 14.14
N LEU A 159 6.27 -13.12 13.40
CA LEU A 159 7.49 -12.37 13.08
C LEU A 159 8.07 -11.73 14.34
N THR A 160 9.38 -11.54 14.31
CA THR A 160 10.16 -10.90 15.38
C THR A 160 10.86 -9.67 14.81
N GLU A 161 11.41 -8.83 15.69
CA GLU A 161 12.24 -7.68 15.30
C GLU A 161 13.41 -8.07 14.36
N ASN A 162 13.94 -9.29 14.50
CA ASN A 162 15.06 -9.79 13.71
C ASN A 162 14.63 -10.47 12.39
N SER A 163 13.33 -10.69 12.18
CA SER A 163 12.83 -11.39 10.99
C SER A 163 11.87 -10.55 10.15
N VAL A 164 11.28 -9.48 10.71
CA VAL A 164 10.46 -8.52 9.97
C VAL A 164 11.33 -7.69 9.02
N ASN A 165 11.07 -7.80 7.72
CA ASN A 165 11.86 -7.17 6.67
C ASN A 165 11.03 -6.14 5.87
N MET A 166 11.58 -5.54 4.82
CA MET A 166 10.87 -4.48 4.08
C MET A 166 9.61 -4.99 3.38
N HIS A 167 9.56 -6.25 2.92
CA HIS A 167 8.33 -6.80 2.33
C HIS A 167 7.19 -6.79 3.35
N ASP A 168 7.48 -7.21 4.58
CA ASP A 168 6.50 -7.22 5.67
C ASP A 168 6.09 -5.80 6.06
N VAL A 169 7.05 -4.87 6.15
CA VAL A 169 6.78 -3.45 6.44
C VAL A 169 5.88 -2.83 5.38
N VAL A 170 6.16 -3.10 4.10
CA VAL A 170 5.34 -2.59 3.01
C VAL A 170 3.93 -3.17 3.07
N LEU A 171 3.82 -4.49 3.28
CA LEU A 171 2.54 -5.19 3.28
C LEU A 171 1.66 -4.81 4.48
N HIS A 172 2.23 -4.73 5.68
CA HIS A 172 1.49 -4.59 6.93
C HIS A 172 1.43 -3.17 7.48
N PHE A 173 2.27 -2.25 7.00
CA PHE A 173 2.33 -0.87 7.50
C PHE A 173 2.16 0.14 6.38
N VAL A 174 3.08 0.18 5.40
CA VAL A 174 3.05 1.21 4.34
C VAL A 174 1.74 1.15 3.56
N LYS A 175 1.37 -0.03 3.03
CA LYS A 175 0.14 -0.19 2.25
C LYS A 175 -1.09 0.19 3.08
N PRO A 176 -1.35 -0.37 4.27
CA PRO A 176 -2.53 0.00 5.04
C PRO A 176 -2.59 1.47 5.46
N LEU A 177 -1.46 2.08 5.84
CA LEU A 177 -1.43 3.47 6.30
C LEU A 177 -1.67 4.49 5.17
N THR A 178 -1.36 4.12 3.93
CA THR A 178 -1.44 5.03 2.77
C THR A 178 -2.58 4.71 1.82
N MET A 179 -3.22 3.53 1.92
CA MET A 179 -4.27 3.09 1.01
C MET A 179 -5.44 4.06 0.94
N ARG A 180 -5.90 4.57 2.10
CA ARG A 180 -7.01 5.53 2.19
C ARG A 180 -6.75 6.83 1.44
N PHE A 181 -5.49 7.16 1.18
CA PHE A 181 -5.07 8.37 0.48
C PHE A 181 -4.54 8.08 -0.94
N LEU A 182 -4.37 6.80 -1.29
CA LEU A 182 -3.75 6.35 -2.54
C LEU A 182 -2.40 7.05 -2.84
N CYS A 183 -1.60 7.26 -1.80
CA CYS A 183 -0.38 8.06 -1.86
C CYS A 183 0.88 7.25 -1.50
N ALA A 184 2.05 7.87 -1.65
CA ALA A 184 3.30 7.34 -1.10
C ALA A 184 3.33 7.49 0.43
N PHE A 185 4.14 6.70 1.13
CA PHE A 185 4.27 6.79 2.59
C PHE A 185 4.74 8.18 3.04
N VAL A 186 5.67 8.76 2.28
CA VAL A 186 6.19 10.10 2.55
C VAL A 186 5.11 11.17 2.53
N GLU A 187 4.09 11.05 1.67
CA GLU A 187 3.01 12.05 1.57
C GLU A 187 2.13 12.11 2.84
N VAL A 188 2.11 11.03 3.64
CA VAL A 188 1.42 11.02 4.94
C VAL A 188 2.23 11.78 5.99
N LEU A 189 3.56 11.84 5.82
CA LEU A 189 4.51 12.43 6.76
C LEU A 189 4.96 13.85 6.42
N ALA A 190 4.89 14.21 5.14
CA ALA A 190 5.44 15.44 4.60
C ALA A 190 4.54 16.64 4.86
N THR A 191 5.14 17.82 4.93
CA THR A 191 4.44 19.12 4.98
C THR A 191 4.66 19.95 3.72
N GLY A 192 5.39 19.41 2.74
CA GLY A 192 5.71 20.04 1.46
C GLY A 192 6.64 19.17 0.64
N ALA A 193 7.19 19.69 -0.45
CA ALA A 193 8.19 19.00 -1.25
C ALA A 193 9.49 18.79 -0.45
N GLN A 194 10.06 17.58 -0.49
CA GLN A 194 11.20 17.18 0.32
C GLN A 194 12.32 16.66 -0.59
N THR A 195 13.18 17.56 -1.08
CA THR A 195 14.29 17.21 -1.97
C THR A 195 15.31 16.32 -1.25
N PRO A 196 15.50 15.06 -1.69
CA PRO A 196 16.47 14.15 -1.10
C PRO A 196 17.90 14.62 -1.33
N LYS A 197 18.75 14.51 -0.30
CA LYS A 197 20.21 14.68 -0.42
C LYS A 197 20.92 13.36 -0.67
N TRP A 198 20.29 12.24 -0.37
CA TRP A 198 20.89 10.92 -0.47
C TRP A 198 19.91 9.93 -1.09
N PHE A 199 20.41 9.09 -1.99
CA PHE A 199 19.68 7.93 -2.49
C PHE A 199 20.03 6.72 -1.62
N ALA A 200 19.04 6.05 -1.02
CA ALA A 200 19.28 4.83 -0.26
C ALA A 200 18.92 3.60 -1.09
N SER A 201 19.94 2.85 -1.48
CA SER A 201 19.80 1.50 -2.04
C SER A 201 19.82 0.50 -0.89
N HIS A 202 18.85 -0.42 -0.82
CA HIS A 202 18.81 -1.39 0.27
C HIS A 202 18.26 -2.74 -0.20
N TRP A 203 18.67 -3.81 0.48
CA TRP A 203 18.06 -5.13 0.27
C TRP A 203 16.76 -5.23 1.07
N TRP A 204 15.68 -5.69 0.43
CA TRP A 204 14.39 -5.80 1.08
C TRP A 204 14.30 -6.94 2.11
N GLY A 205 15.23 -7.91 2.05
CA GLY A 205 15.31 -9.01 3.01
C GLY A 205 16.01 -8.66 4.33
N THR A 206 16.73 -7.53 4.38
CA THR A 206 17.38 -7.05 5.61
C THR A 206 16.32 -6.74 6.68
N PRO A 207 16.51 -7.18 7.95
CA PRO A 207 15.61 -6.81 9.04
C PRO A 207 15.39 -5.30 9.08
N PHE A 208 14.14 -4.86 9.20
CA PHE A 208 13.82 -3.44 9.03
C PHE A 208 14.50 -2.56 10.09
N ARG A 209 14.60 -3.06 11.33
CA ARG A 209 15.35 -2.40 12.40
C ARG A 209 16.81 -2.17 12.04
N GLN A 210 17.45 -3.14 11.37
CA GLN A 210 18.83 -3.01 10.90
C GLN A 210 18.94 -1.96 9.80
N THR A 211 17.98 -1.90 8.86
CA THR A 211 17.92 -0.84 7.85
C THR A 211 17.89 0.56 8.49
N ALA A 212 17.05 0.75 9.52
CA ALA A 212 16.97 2.02 10.25
C ALA A 212 18.27 2.35 10.99
N ARG A 213 18.93 1.36 11.62
CA ARG A 213 20.23 1.53 12.29
C ARG A 213 21.36 1.88 11.32
N LEU A 214 21.41 1.23 10.15
CA LEU A 214 22.41 1.53 9.12
C LEU A 214 22.24 2.95 8.59
N LEU A 215 21.00 3.40 8.44
CA LEU A 215 20.69 4.78 8.04
C LEU A 215 21.14 5.80 9.08
N GLN A 216 20.91 5.53 10.38
CA GLN A 216 21.42 6.35 11.49
C GLN A 216 22.95 6.37 11.52
N PHE A 217 23.60 5.21 11.38
CA PHE A 217 25.04 5.10 11.33
C PHE A 217 25.63 5.94 10.18
N HIS A 218 25.06 5.82 8.98
CA HIS A 218 25.45 6.63 7.84
C HIS A 218 25.29 8.13 8.12
N ALA A 219 24.13 8.56 8.64
CA ALA A 219 23.87 9.96 8.95
C ALA A 219 24.89 10.52 9.96
N ALA A 220 25.23 9.75 11.00
CA ALA A 220 26.23 10.12 11.99
C ALA A 220 27.63 10.25 11.38
N GLN A 221 28.07 9.25 10.60
CA GLN A 221 29.41 9.26 9.98
C GLN A 221 29.58 10.38 8.94
N ARG A 222 28.49 10.75 8.25
CA ARG A 222 28.48 11.79 7.22
C ARG A 222 28.05 13.16 7.76
N GLN A 223 27.81 13.27 9.06
CA GLN A 223 27.32 14.50 9.73
C GLN A 223 26.11 15.10 8.99
N VAL A 224 25.19 14.22 8.57
CA VAL A 224 24.00 14.60 7.82
C VAL A 224 23.07 15.38 8.76
N PRO A 225 22.64 16.61 8.41
CA PRO A 225 21.73 17.37 9.25
C PRO A 225 20.41 16.64 9.47
N ASP A 226 19.80 16.77 10.66
CA ASP A 226 18.54 16.10 11.01
C ASP A 226 17.38 16.41 10.05
N GLY A 227 17.38 17.60 9.45
CA GLY A 227 16.40 18.03 8.45
C GLY A 227 16.66 17.50 7.03
N ALA A 228 17.75 16.78 6.78
CA ALA A 228 18.06 16.24 5.47
C ALA A 228 17.24 14.98 5.17
N TYR A 229 16.97 14.79 3.89
CA TYR A 229 16.11 13.73 3.40
C TYR A 229 16.89 12.66 2.64
N TYR A 230 16.44 11.43 2.79
CA TYR A 230 16.84 10.28 1.99
C TYR A 230 15.70 9.91 1.05
N TRP A 231 16.02 9.45 -0.15
CA TRP A 231 15.04 8.81 -1.02
C TRP A 231 15.15 7.31 -0.85
N ILE A 232 14.03 6.67 -0.49
CA ILE A 232 13.92 5.22 -0.31
C ILE A 232 12.70 4.78 -1.12
N ASP A 233 12.88 3.88 -2.08
CA ASP A 233 11.85 3.47 -3.02
C ASP A 233 10.59 2.94 -2.33
N ALA A 234 10.76 2.16 -1.25
CA ALA A 234 9.67 1.61 -0.45
C ALA A 234 8.71 2.69 0.11
N PHE A 235 9.22 3.89 0.39
CA PHE A 235 8.47 4.98 1.00
C PHE A 235 8.10 6.10 0.03
N ALA A 236 8.92 6.33 -0.99
CA ALA A 236 8.75 7.40 -1.96
C ALA A 236 7.75 7.04 -3.08
N ASN A 237 7.66 5.76 -3.42
CA ASN A 237 6.75 5.28 -4.46
C ASN A 237 5.39 4.87 -3.89
N ARG A 238 4.35 4.95 -4.73
CA ARG A 238 2.99 4.48 -4.41
C ARG A 238 2.94 2.96 -4.51
N GLN A 239 3.14 2.28 -3.37
CA GLN A 239 3.26 0.81 -3.28
C GLN A 239 2.02 0.02 -3.73
N HIS A 240 0.89 0.69 -3.93
CA HIS A 240 -0.38 0.12 -4.38
C HIS A 240 -0.43 -0.10 -5.89
N ASN A 241 0.46 0.57 -6.62
CA ASN A 241 0.47 0.62 -8.07
C ASN A 241 1.79 0.09 -8.67
N SER A 242 2.29 -1.02 -8.10
CA SER A 242 3.57 -1.61 -8.52
C SER A 242 3.61 -1.98 -10.00
N LEU A 243 2.48 -2.37 -10.60
CA LEU A 243 2.40 -2.62 -12.04
C LEU A 243 2.62 -1.37 -12.89
N ALA A 244 2.14 -0.19 -12.46
CA ALA A 244 2.36 1.04 -13.21
C ALA A 244 3.82 1.49 -13.21
N ILE A 245 4.55 1.27 -12.10
CA ILE A 245 5.97 1.60 -12.01
C ILE A 245 6.78 0.74 -13.01
N SER A 246 6.50 -0.57 -13.07
CA SER A 246 7.16 -1.46 -14.03
C SER A 246 6.82 -1.11 -15.48
N LYS A 247 5.56 -0.78 -15.78
CA LYS A 247 5.15 -0.34 -17.13
C LYS A 247 5.78 1.00 -17.53
N GLN A 248 5.87 1.96 -16.61
CA GLN A 248 6.53 3.25 -16.85
C GLN A 248 8.01 3.09 -17.18
N LEU A 249 8.73 2.20 -16.50
CA LEU A 249 10.14 1.93 -16.78
C LEU A 249 10.38 1.23 -18.13
N GLN A 250 9.38 0.52 -18.65
CA GLN A 250 9.46 -0.13 -19.96
C GLN A 250 9.13 0.83 -21.12
N GLN A 251 8.30 1.85 -20.86
CA GLN A 251 7.78 2.76 -21.88
C GLN A 251 8.50 4.11 -21.93
N ASN A 252 9.02 4.59 -20.80
CA ASN A 252 9.68 5.89 -20.69
C ASN A 252 11.20 5.75 -20.63
N PRO A 253 11.96 6.76 -21.06
CA PRO A 253 13.41 6.81 -20.86
C PRO A 253 13.76 6.61 -19.38
N LEU A 254 14.81 5.84 -19.11
CA LEU A 254 15.29 5.60 -17.73
C LEU A 254 15.54 6.90 -16.96
N GLN A 255 15.92 8.00 -17.64
CA GLN A 255 16.14 9.29 -16.99
C GLN A 255 14.86 9.93 -16.42
N GLU A 256 13.67 9.50 -16.88
CA GLU A 256 12.39 10.01 -16.37
C GLU A 256 11.93 9.29 -15.11
N ALA A 257 12.55 8.15 -14.78
CA ALA A 257 12.23 7.39 -13.59
C ALA A 257 12.54 8.21 -12.31
N PRO A 258 11.70 8.14 -11.27
CA PRO A 258 11.92 8.89 -10.03
C PRO A 258 13.31 8.65 -9.42
N PHE A 259 13.78 7.40 -9.40
CA PHE A 259 15.10 7.06 -8.87
C PHE A 259 16.22 7.75 -9.67
N ALA A 260 16.11 7.80 -11.00
CA ALA A 260 17.12 8.41 -11.87
C ALA A 260 17.15 9.92 -11.67
N LYS A 261 15.99 10.57 -11.56
CA LYS A 261 15.89 12.00 -11.27
C LYS A 261 16.52 12.37 -9.93
N VAL A 262 16.40 11.52 -8.91
CA VAL A 262 17.08 11.72 -7.62
C VAL A 262 18.58 11.57 -7.78
N LEU A 263 19.06 10.51 -8.46
CA LEU A 263 20.50 10.28 -8.67
C LEU A 263 21.16 11.39 -9.50
N LEU A 264 20.45 11.92 -10.49
CA LEU A 264 20.91 12.98 -11.39
C LEU A 264 20.71 14.40 -10.81
N SER A 265 20.06 14.51 -9.65
CA SER A 265 19.83 15.79 -9.00
C SER A 265 21.16 16.42 -8.54
N PRO A 266 21.40 17.72 -8.80
CA PRO A 266 22.59 18.40 -8.28
C PRO A 266 22.58 18.54 -6.75
N GLN A 267 21.43 18.31 -6.10
CA GLN A 267 21.33 18.27 -4.64
C GLN A 267 21.69 16.90 -4.04
N CYS A 268 21.76 15.84 -4.87
CA CYS A 268 22.13 14.51 -4.42
C CYS A 268 23.64 14.44 -4.16
N GLN A 269 24.00 14.05 -2.95
CA GLN A 269 25.37 13.94 -2.45
C GLN A 269 25.95 12.54 -2.66
N GLY A 270 25.12 11.56 -2.99
CA GLY A 270 25.54 10.20 -3.31
C GLY A 270 24.50 9.13 -2.98
N THR A 271 24.94 7.88 -3.16
CA THR A 271 24.17 6.68 -2.84
C THR A 271 24.72 6.05 -1.57
N VAL A 272 23.84 5.73 -0.62
CA VAL A 272 24.13 4.85 0.50
C VAL A 272 23.56 3.46 0.21
N THR A 273 24.38 2.42 0.40
CA THR A 273 23.95 1.03 0.29
C THR A 273 23.77 0.44 1.68
N LEU A 274 22.55 0.02 2.01
CA LEU A 274 22.16 -0.55 3.29
C LEU A 274 21.96 -2.07 3.11
N VAL A 275 23.05 -2.83 3.25
CA VAL A 275 23.08 -4.31 3.13
C VAL A 275 23.75 -4.93 4.35
#